data_AF-A0A7Y5CMG1-F1
#
_entry.id   AF-A0A7Y5CMG1-F1
#
_cell.length_a   1.000
_cell.length_b   1.000
_cell.length_c   1.000
_cell.angle_alpha   90.00
_cell.angle_beta   90.00
_cell.angle_gamma   90.00
#
_symmetry.space_group_name_H-M   'P 1'
#
loop_
_entity.id
_entity.type
_entity.pdbx_description
1 polymer ?
#
loop_
_entity_poly.entity_id
_entity_poly.type
_entity_poly.pdbx_seq_one_letter_code
_entity_poly.pdbx_strand_id
1 'polypeptide(L)'
;MNRLRISLLVLSVLLGLLLGMGGYTFYYARGASYLSNDPRACVNCHIMREQYDGWQKASHHAFATCNDCHVPHSFIPKYFTKLENGFWHAKGFTLQDFHEPIRLRRRSQAVLQQNCLYCHREFVSEVVAGAAHDGEEINCVQCHKRVGHGPSQ
;
A
#
# COMPACT_ATOMS: atom_id res chain seq x y z
N MET A 1 -32.90 -20.66 -33.32
CA MET A 1 -32.12 -19.48 -32.89
C MET A 1 -30.74 -19.53 -33.52
N ASN A 2 -30.29 -18.47 -34.21
CA ASN A 2 -29.01 -18.48 -34.90
C ASN A 2 -27.85 -18.52 -33.88
N ARG A 3 -26.78 -19.29 -34.13
CA ARG A 3 -25.66 -19.47 -33.18
C ARG A 3 -25.10 -18.14 -32.66
N LEU A 4 -25.02 -17.14 -33.54
CA LEU A 4 -24.62 -15.78 -33.21
C LEU A 4 -25.49 -15.11 -32.12
N ARG A 5 -26.82 -15.31 -32.14
CA ARG A 5 -27.71 -14.74 -31.11
C ARG A 5 -27.49 -15.38 -29.75
N ILE A 6 -27.22 -16.69 -29.71
CA ILE A 6 -26.92 -17.40 -28.47
C ILE A 6 -25.58 -16.91 -27.90
N SER A 7 -24.54 -16.79 -28.73
CA SER A 7 -23.24 -16.25 -28.32
C SER A 7 -23.33 -14.84 -27.77
N LEU A 8 -24.12 -13.96 -28.39
CA LEU A 8 -24.34 -12.60 -27.91
C LEU A 8 -25.06 -12.57 -26.55
N LEU A 9 -26.11 -13.39 -26.38
CA LEU A 9 -26.82 -13.49 -25.10
C LEU A 9 -25.90 -13.98 -23.98
N VAL A 10 -25.09 -15.01 -24.24
CA VAL A 10 -24.12 -15.53 -23.27
C VAL A 10 -23.10 -14.44 -22.91
N LEU A 11 -22.55 -13.73 -23.89
CA LEU A 11 -21.61 -12.64 -23.65
C LEU A 11 -22.23 -11.52 -22.80
N SER A 12 -23.47 -11.11 -23.11
CA SER A 12 -24.19 -10.09 -22.32
C SER A 12 -24.42 -10.52 -20.89
N VAL A 13 -24.80 -11.78 -20.65
CA VAL A 13 -24.97 -12.32 -19.28
C VAL A 13 -23.65 -12.34 -18.54
N LEU A 14 -22.57 -12.83 -19.15
CA LEU A 14 -21.24 -12.85 -18.53
C LEU A 14 -20.74 -11.44 -18.19
N LEU A 15 -20.91 -10.48 -19.10
CA LEU A 15 -20.53 -9.10 -18.87
C LEU A 15 -21.38 -8.45 -17.77
N GLY A 16 -22.69 -8.71 -17.75
CA GLY A 16 -23.59 -8.24 -16.70
C GLY A 16 -23.21 -8.77 -15.32
N LEU A 17 -22.88 -10.07 -15.23
CA LEU A 17 -22.39 -10.68 -13.99
C LEU A 17 -21.05 -10.08 -13.56
N LEU A 18 -20.09 -9.93 -14.48
CA LEU A 18 -18.78 -9.34 -14.21
C LEU A 18 -18.92 -7.90 -13.68
N LEU A 19 -19.69 -7.05 -14.37
CA LEU A 19 -19.89 -5.66 -13.99
C LEU A 19 -20.71 -5.53 -12.70
N GLY A 20 -21.74 -6.36 -12.52
CA GLY A 20 -22.56 -6.36 -11.31
C GLY A 20 -21.77 -6.78 -10.08
N MET A 21 -21.07 -7.92 -10.15
CA MET A 21 -20.23 -8.41 -9.05
C MET A 21 -19.04 -7.50 -8.79
N GLY A 22 -18.35 -7.06 -9.85
CA GLY A 22 -17.22 -6.14 -9.74
C GLY A 22 -17.63 -4.79 -9.16
N GLY A 23 -18.73 -4.21 -9.63
CA GLY A 23 -19.28 -2.95 -9.13
C GLY A 23 -19.74 -3.04 -7.67
N TYR A 24 -20.46 -4.11 -7.32
CA TYR A 24 -20.86 -4.35 -5.93
C TYR A 24 -19.66 -4.52 -5.01
N THR A 25 -18.65 -5.30 -5.42
CA THR A 25 -17.42 -5.51 -4.65
C THR A 25 -16.68 -4.19 -4.47
N PHE A 26 -16.53 -3.40 -5.53
CA PHE A 26 -15.90 -2.08 -5.47
C PHE A 26 -16.63 -1.14 -4.51
N TYR A 27 -17.96 -1.12 -4.56
CA TYR A 27 -18.76 -0.30 -3.65
C TYR A 27 -18.62 -0.77 -2.19
N TYR A 28 -18.84 -2.05 -1.94
CA TYR A 28 -18.79 -2.65 -0.61
C TYR A 28 -17.42 -2.49 0.05
N ALA A 29 -16.34 -2.70 -0.71
CA ALA A 29 -14.97 -2.54 -0.26
C ALA A 29 -14.49 -1.07 -0.20
N ARG A 30 -15.38 -0.10 -0.49
CA ARG A 30 -15.08 1.33 -0.54
C ARG A 30 -13.92 1.67 -1.50
N GLY A 31 -13.91 1.04 -2.68
CA GLY A 31 -12.82 1.10 -3.65
C GLY A 31 -12.31 2.51 -3.97
N ALA A 32 -13.20 3.49 -4.07
CA ALA A 32 -12.83 4.88 -4.35
C ALA A 32 -11.96 5.51 -3.24
N SER A 33 -12.10 5.09 -1.97
CA SER A 33 -11.33 5.67 -0.87
C SER A 33 -9.82 5.40 -1.00
N TYR A 34 -9.42 4.33 -1.69
CA TYR A 34 -8.00 4.00 -1.92
C TYR A 34 -7.30 5.00 -2.86
N LEU A 35 -8.05 5.78 -3.63
CA LEU A 35 -7.49 6.87 -4.45
C LEU A 35 -7.05 8.05 -3.57
N SER A 36 -7.62 8.20 -2.36
CA SER A 36 -7.31 9.27 -1.41
C SER A 36 -6.08 8.99 -0.53
N ASN A 37 -5.72 9.95 0.33
CA ASN A 37 -4.71 9.78 1.37
C ASN A 37 -5.30 9.57 2.78
N ASP A 38 -6.61 9.39 2.93
CA ASP A 38 -7.23 9.18 4.26
C ASP A 38 -6.72 7.85 4.86
N PRO A 39 -6.00 7.88 6.01
CA PRO A 39 -5.52 6.68 6.70
C PRO A 39 -6.63 5.67 7.02
N ARG A 40 -7.88 6.12 7.18
CA ARG A 40 -9.02 5.24 7.45
C ARG A 40 -9.33 4.29 6.29
N ALA A 41 -8.90 4.62 5.07
CA ALA A 41 -9.03 3.70 3.93
C ALA A 41 -8.18 2.43 4.12
N CYS A 42 -7.06 2.50 4.84
CA CYS A 42 -6.21 1.33 5.10
C CYS A 42 -6.90 0.29 5.98
N VAL A 43 -7.80 0.71 6.86
CA VAL A 43 -8.58 -0.18 7.75
C VAL A 43 -9.96 -0.54 7.21
N ASN A 44 -10.23 -0.30 5.92
CA ASN A 44 -11.35 -0.95 5.25
C ASN A 44 -11.20 -2.49 5.29
N CYS A 45 -9.97 -2.99 5.40
CA CYS A 45 -9.66 -4.39 5.63
C CYS A 45 -9.18 -4.61 7.07
N HIS A 46 -9.78 -5.59 7.75
CA HIS A 46 -9.46 -5.91 9.14
C HIS A 46 -7.99 -6.28 9.43
N ILE A 47 -7.28 -6.86 8.45
CA ILE A 47 -5.88 -7.30 8.56
C ILE A 47 -4.91 -6.13 8.77
N MET A 48 -5.32 -4.91 8.41
CA MET A 48 -4.53 -3.70 8.60
C MET A 48 -4.79 -3.01 9.95
N ARG A 49 -5.68 -3.54 10.81
CA ARG A 49 -6.03 -2.91 12.09
C ARG A 49 -4.84 -2.75 13.01
N GLU A 50 -4.03 -3.79 13.19
CA GLU A 50 -2.83 -3.71 14.02
C GLU A 50 -1.86 -2.63 13.53
N GLN A 51 -1.67 -2.55 12.21
CA GLN A 51 -0.77 -1.56 11.60
C GLN A 51 -1.31 -0.14 11.80
N TYR A 52 -2.62 0.04 11.68
CA TYR A 52 -3.27 1.33 11.92
C TYR A 52 -3.23 1.75 13.39
N ASP A 53 -3.50 0.82 14.31
CA ASP A 53 -3.46 1.09 15.76
C ASP A 53 -2.04 1.38 16.24
N GLY A 54 -1.04 0.69 15.68
CA GLY A 54 0.37 0.98 15.89
C GLY A 54 0.78 2.33 15.30
N TRP A 55 0.24 2.70 14.12
CA TRP A 55 0.48 4.01 13.54
C TRP A 55 -0.11 5.13 14.40
N GLN A 56 -1.34 4.99 14.90
CA GLN A 56 -1.98 5.98 15.77
C GLN A 56 -1.15 6.35 17.01
N LYS A 57 -0.35 5.40 17.51
CA LYS A 57 0.50 5.56 18.70
C LYS A 57 1.96 5.88 18.36
N ALA A 58 2.32 5.86 17.07
CA ALA A 58 3.68 6.12 16.63
C ALA A 58 3.97 7.62 16.52
N SER A 59 5.26 7.97 16.56
CA SER A 59 5.72 9.37 16.52
C SER A 59 5.26 10.14 15.28
N HIS A 60 5.02 9.45 14.16
CA HIS A 60 4.63 10.06 12.90
C HIS A 60 3.13 10.24 12.70
N HIS A 61 2.27 9.71 13.59
CA HIS A 61 0.80 9.87 13.47
C HIS A 61 0.36 11.32 13.27
N ALA A 62 0.98 12.23 14.02
CA ALA A 62 0.62 13.64 14.04
C ALA A 62 1.08 14.42 12.79
N PHE A 63 1.98 13.85 11.99
CA PHE A 63 2.67 14.57 10.91
C PHE A 63 2.57 13.89 9.54
N ALA A 64 2.26 12.58 9.51
CA ALA A 64 2.28 11.79 8.30
C ALA A 64 1.14 10.76 8.29
N THR A 65 0.47 10.66 7.15
CA THR A 65 -0.48 9.60 6.82
C THR A 65 0.25 8.33 6.36
N CYS A 66 -0.48 7.21 6.26
CA CYS A 66 0.09 5.94 5.77
C CYS A 66 0.78 6.10 4.40
N ASN A 67 0.17 6.87 3.50
CA ASN A 67 0.70 7.06 2.14
C ASN A 67 1.95 7.94 2.11
N ASP A 68 2.16 8.82 3.09
CA ASP A 68 3.35 9.67 3.13
C ASP A 68 4.62 8.85 3.39
N CYS A 69 4.48 7.67 3.99
CA CYS A 69 5.57 6.70 4.18
C CYS A 69 5.55 5.59 3.11
N HIS A 70 4.39 5.03 2.76
CA HIS A 70 4.30 3.80 1.94
C HIS A 70 4.10 4.02 0.44
N VAL A 71 3.94 5.26 -0.02
CA VAL A 71 3.67 5.60 -1.42
C VAL A 71 4.54 6.79 -1.87
N PRO A 72 5.06 6.81 -3.11
CA PRO A 72 5.81 7.97 -3.60
C PRO A 72 4.95 9.25 -3.61
N HIS A 73 5.57 10.42 -3.45
CA HIS A 73 4.86 11.70 -3.46
C HIS A 73 4.59 12.26 -4.85
N SER A 74 5.30 11.83 -5.89
CA SER A 74 5.08 12.26 -7.27
C SER A 74 3.82 11.63 -7.87
N PHE A 75 3.04 12.41 -8.63
CA PHE A 75 1.68 12.05 -9.05
C PHE A 75 1.58 10.70 -9.78
N ILE A 76 2.35 10.51 -10.86
CA ILE A 76 2.28 9.28 -11.67
C ILE A 76 2.77 8.07 -10.85
N PRO A 77 3.97 8.11 -10.23
CA PRO A 77 4.44 7.01 -9.40
C PRO A 77 3.51 6.67 -8.23
N LYS A 78 2.87 7.67 -7.60
CA LYS A 78 1.90 7.48 -6.52
C LYS A 78 0.78 6.55 -6.93
N TYR A 79 0.08 6.86 -8.03
CA TYR A 79 -1.06 6.06 -8.45
C TYR A 79 -0.65 4.73 -9.04
N PHE A 80 0.50 4.64 -9.71
CA PHE A 80 1.04 3.37 -10.15
C PHE A 80 1.34 2.44 -8.96
N THR A 81 2.03 2.93 -7.92
CA THR A 81 2.32 2.16 -6.71
C THR A 81 1.04 1.79 -5.96
N LYS A 82 0.02 2.67 -5.92
CA LYS A 82 -1.28 2.33 -5.34
C LYS A 82 -1.98 1.18 -6.07
N LEU A 83 -1.97 1.19 -7.40
CA LEU A 83 -2.54 0.10 -8.21
C LEU A 83 -1.78 -1.21 -7.99
N GLU A 84 -0.44 -1.17 -8.03
CA GLU A 84 0.39 -2.33 -7.78
C GLU A 84 0.17 -2.90 -6.36
N ASN A 85 0.23 -2.06 -5.33
CA ASN A 85 0.00 -2.48 -3.95
C ASN A 85 -1.43 -3.00 -3.78
N GLY A 86 -2.43 -2.35 -4.37
CA GLY A 86 -3.81 -2.81 -4.35
C GLY A 86 -3.98 -4.22 -4.92
N PHE A 87 -3.33 -4.51 -6.06
CA PHE A 87 -3.32 -5.85 -6.64
C PHE A 87 -2.67 -6.88 -5.72
N TRP A 88 -1.47 -6.61 -5.20
CA TRP A 88 -0.75 -7.54 -4.33
C TRP A 88 -1.46 -7.76 -2.98
N HIS A 89 -2.09 -6.72 -2.41
CA HIS A 89 -2.90 -6.84 -1.20
C HIS A 89 -4.17 -7.66 -1.47
N ALA A 90 -4.88 -7.38 -2.57
CA ALA A 90 -6.08 -8.12 -2.93
C ALA A 90 -5.76 -9.61 -3.14
N LYS A 91 -4.71 -9.93 -3.91
CA LYS A 91 -4.24 -11.31 -4.10
C LYS A 91 -3.83 -11.95 -2.77
N GLY A 92 -2.89 -11.31 -2.07
CA GLY A 92 -2.31 -11.77 -0.82
C GLY A 92 -3.36 -12.10 0.24
N PHE A 93 -4.29 -11.18 0.46
CA PHE A 93 -5.30 -11.33 1.51
C PHE A 93 -6.50 -12.20 1.08
N THR A 94 -6.74 -12.37 -0.23
CA THR A 94 -7.77 -13.32 -0.70
C THR A 94 -7.26 -14.75 -0.67
N LEU A 95 -6.03 -14.98 -1.15
CA LEU A 95 -5.42 -16.31 -1.23
C LEU A 95 -4.68 -16.70 0.05
N GLN A 96 -4.50 -15.76 0.98
CA GLN A 96 -3.72 -15.93 2.21
C GLN A 96 -2.27 -16.38 1.92
N ASP A 97 -1.70 -15.93 0.79
CA ASP A 97 -0.38 -16.34 0.30
C ASP A 97 0.71 -15.28 0.56
N PHE A 98 0.73 -14.74 1.78
CA PHE A 98 1.69 -13.76 2.23
C PHE A 98 2.51 -14.28 3.43
N HIS A 99 3.63 -13.61 3.72
CA HIS A 99 4.49 -13.95 4.86
C HIS A 99 3.91 -13.35 6.16
N GLU A 100 3.86 -14.14 7.23
CA GLU A 100 3.53 -13.66 8.58
C GLU A 100 4.79 -13.60 9.47
N PRO A 101 5.10 -12.50 10.17
CA PRO A 101 4.37 -11.22 10.19
C PRO A 101 4.41 -10.51 8.83
N ILE A 102 3.37 -9.75 8.47
CA ILE A 102 3.29 -9.00 7.19
C ILE A 102 4.60 -8.25 6.90
N ARG A 103 5.23 -8.53 5.75
CA ARG A 103 6.51 -7.91 5.33
C ARG A 103 6.35 -7.08 4.06
N LEU A 104 7.04 -5.94 4.03
CA LEU A 104 7.17 -5.11 2.83
C LEU A 104 7.97 -5.83 1.74
N ARG A 105 7.51 -5.71 0.49
CA ARG A 105 8.28 -6.12 -0.69
C ARG A 105 9.50 -5.20 -0.84
N ARG A 106 10.57 -5.68 -1.49
CA ARG A 106 11.81 -4.91 -1.73
C ARG A 106 11.56 -3.52 -2.35
N ARG A 107 10.64 -3.43 -3.32
CA ARG A 107 10.24 -2.16 -3.93
C ARG A 107 9.59 -1.21 -2.92
N SER A 108 8.69 -1.71 -2.07
CA SER A 108 8.02 -0.91 -1.04
C SER A 108 8.98 -0.46 0.04
N GLN A 109 10.00 -1.27 0.38
CA GLN A 109 11.10 -0.87 1.27
C GLN A 109 11.90 0.31 0.69
N ALA A 110 12.21 0.28 -0.62
CA ALA A 110 12.90 1.39 -1.28
C ALA A 110 12.07 2.68 -1.29
N VAL A 111 10.76 2.58 -1.54
CA VAL A 111 9.83 3.73 -1.44
C VAL A 111 9.82 4.29 -0.01
N LEU A 112 9.72 3.42 1.00
CA LEU A 112 9.73 3.83 2.40
C LEU A 112 11.02 4.57 2.75
N GLN A 113 12.18 4.03 2.36
CA GLN A 113 13.47 4.67 2.57
C GLN A 113 13.56 6.04 1.91
N GLN A 114 13.11 6.15 0.64
CA GLN A 114 13.07 7.43 -0.07
C GLN A 114 12.16 8.45 0.61
N ASN A 115 11.04 8.01 1.16
CA ASN A 115 10.11 8.88 1.88
C ASN A 115 10.65 9.32 3.25
N CYS A 116 11.44 8.49 3.93
CA CYS A 116 12.22 8.94 5.09
C CYS A 116 13.16 10.08 4.68
N LEU A 117 13.92 9.88 3.59
CA LEU A 117 14.85 10.88 3.08
C LEU A 117 14.15 12.12 2.52
N TYR A 118 12.90 12.02 2.06
CA TYR A 118 12.15 13.18 1.58
C TYR A 118 11.95 14.22 2.69
N CYS A 119 11.58 13.78 3.90
CA CYS A 119 11.37 14.68 5.03
C CYS A 119 12.65 14.94 5.84
N HIS A 120 13.54 13.95 5.97
CA HIS A 120 14.69 14.03 6.87
C HIS A 120 16.02 14.41 6.20
N ARG A 121 16.03 14.67 4.88
CA ARG A 121 17.26 14.92 4.10
C ARG A 121 18.26 15.84 4.81
N GLU A 122 17.79 17.00 5.28
CA GLU A 122 18.65 18.03 5.86
C GLU A 122 19.34 17.56 7.15
N PHE A 123 18.74 16.62 7.89
CA PHE A 123 19.31 16.10 9.13
C PHE A 123 20.27 14.94 8.91
N VAL A 124 20.13 14.20 7.80
CA VAL A 124 20.80 12.90 7.61
C VAL A 124 21.72 12.84 6.39
N SER A 125 21.86 13.93 5.62
CA SER A 125 22.60 13.95 4.37
C SER A 125 24.04 13.45 4.53
N GLU A 126 24.75 13.91 5.56
CA GLU A 126 26.14 13.51 5.83
C GLU A 126 26.25 12.03 6.22
N VAL A 127 25.31 11.53 7.02
CA VAL A 127 25.29 10.12 7.44
C VAL A 127 25.04 9.20 6.25
N VAL A 128 24.08 9.57 5.38
CA VAL A 128 23.75 8.83 4.17
C VAL A 128 24.91 8.87 3.17
N ALA A 129 25.56 10.03 3.00
CA ALA A 129 26.72 10.16 2.12
C ALA A 129 27.89 9.29 2.62
N GLY A 130 28.18 9.31 3.92
CA GLY A 130 29.23 8.48 4.53
C GLY A 130 29.02 6.99 4.29
N ALA A 131 27.83 6.47 4.58
CA ALA A 131 27.55 5.05 4.33
C ALA A 131 27.65 4.67 2.84
N ALA A 132 27.19 5.55 1.94
CA ALA A 132 27.32 5.31 0.50
C ALA A 132 28.78 5.26 0.04
N HIS A 133 29.67 6.05 0.65
CA HIS A 133 31.12 5.99 0.39
C HIS A 133 31.74 4.66 0.84
N ASP A 134 31.25 4.09 1.93
CA ASP A 134 31.69 2.78 2.46
C ASP A 134 31.05 1.59 1.74
N GLY A 135 30.21 1.85 0.73
CA GLY A 135 29.49 0.83 -0.03
C GLY A 135 28.28 0.23 0.70
N GLU A 136 27.82 0.88 1.77
CA GLU A 136 26.66 0.48 2.55
C GLU A 136 25.40 1.25 2.17
N GLU A 137 24.24 0.60 2.21
CA GLU A 137 22.93 1.24 2.01
C GLU A 137 22.19 1.35 3.34
N ILE A 138 21.94 2.58 3.81
CA ILE A 138 21.24 2.81 5.07
C ILE A 138 19.76 2.48 4.91
N ASN A 139 19.26 1.62 5.81
CA ASN A 139 17.83 1.40 6.01
C ASN A 139 17.41 2.03 7.34
N CYS A 140 16.71 3.17 7.28
CA CYS A 140 16.31 3.94 8.46
C CYS A 140 15.52 3.09 9.46
N VAL A 141 14.59 2.27 8.97
CA VAL A 141 13.69 1.46 9.83
C VAL A 141 14.35 0.19 10.38
N GLN A 142 15.59 -0.13 9.97
CA GLN A 142 16.38 -1.19 10.61
C GLN A 142 16.68 -0.84 12.07
N CYS A 143 17.00 0.43 12.35
CA CYS A 143 17.23 0.94 13.70
C CYS A 143 15.97 1.62 14.25
N HIS A 144 15.27 2.43 13.45
CA HIS A 144 14.09 3.19 13.86
C HIS A 144 12.77 2.40 13.73
N LYS A 145 12.72 1.19 14.30
CA LYS A 145 11.63 0.21 14.06
C LYS A 145 10.22 0.68 14.48
N ARG A 146 10.12 1.62 15.40
CA ARG A 146 8.85 2.03 16.04
C ARG A 146 8.25 3.32 15.49
N VAL A 147 8.86 3.92 14.47
CA VAL A 147 8.47 5.24 13.97
C VAL A 147 7.13 5.25 13.21
N GLY A 148 6.79 4.14 12.56
CA GLY A 148 5.60 4.02 11.72
C GLY A 148 4.47 3.17 12.33
N HIS A 149 4.80 2.10 13.05
CA HIS A 149 3.83 1.14 13.60
C HIS A 149 4.28 0.66 15.00
N GLY A 150 4.21 1.53 16.03
CA GLY A 150 4.79 1.27 17.36
C GLY A 150 3.75 1.11 18.49
N PRO A 151 4.02 0.32 19.55
CA PRO A 151 4.76 -0.95 19.57
C PRO A 151 3.82 -2.16 19.43
N SER A 152 4.18 -3.13 18.59
CA SER A 152 3.71 -4.52 18.70
C SER A 152 4.50 -5.23 19.82
N GLN A 153 3.82 -6.12 20.55
CA GLN A 153 4.43 -6.96 21.60
C GLN A 153 5.31 -8.06 21.02
#